data_AF-A0A978S093-F1
#
_entry.id   AF-A0A978S093-F1
#
_cell.length_a   1.000
_cell.length_b   1.000
_cell.length_c   1.000
_cell.angle_alpha   90.00
_cell.angle_beta   90.00
_cell.angle_gamma   90.00
#
_symmetry.space_group_name_H-M   'P 1'
#
loop_
_entity.id
_entity.type
_entity.pdbx_description
1 polymer ?
#
loop_
_entity_poly.entity_id
_entity_poly.type
_entity_poly.pdbx_seq_one_letter_code
_entity_poly.pdbx_strand_id
1 'polypeptide(L)'
;MTLPVELEQGFQVEMKNYEEGNKMPYVTSWERFGIEKGITAGIIQRGREAVLEILETRLGTVPDSIVATINQIEDTDLLKTLLKRSITIGSHAEFETLCQQLLAGGESS
;
A
#
# COMPACT_ATOMS: atom_id res chain seq x y z
N MET A 1 -48.98 -13.63 27.43
CA MET A 1 -48.75 -15.08 27.42
C MET A 1 -47.29 -15.28 27.73
N THR A 2 -46.96 -15.81 28.91
CA THR A 2 -45.57 -15.96 29.41
C THR A 2 -44.94 -17.21 28.80
N LEU A 3 -43.74 -17.08 28.24
CA LEU A 3 -42.98 -18.24 27.77
C LEU A 3 -42.61 -19.13 28.98
N PRO A 4 -42.64 -20.47 28.83
CA PRO A 4 -42.15 -21.39 29.85
C PRO A 4 -40.65 -21.18 30.10
N VAL A 5 -40.23 -21.17 31.38
CA VAL A 5 -38.84 -20.94 31.82
C VAL A 5 -37.81 -21.83 31.12
N GLU A 6 -38.16 -23.06 30.78
CA GLU A 6 -37.27 -24.01 30.11
C GLU A 6 -36.99 -23.64 28.64
N LEU A 7 -38.00 -23.08 27.96
CA LEU A 7 -37.85 -22.57 26.59
C LEU A 7 -37.05 -21.27 26.55
N GLU A 8 -37.16 -20.44 27.59
CA GLU A 8 -36.41 -19.19 27.71
C GLU A 8 -34.91 -19.43 27.90
N GLN A 9 -34.55 -20.47 28.67
CA GLN A 9 -33.15 -20.91 28.84
C GLN A 9 -32.57 -21.50 27.56
N GLY A 10 -33.31 -22.34 26.84
CA GLY A 10 -32.88 -22.87 25.55
C GLY A 10 -32.65 -21.77 24.50
N PHE A 11 -33.56 -20.78 24.47
CA PHE A 11 -33.47 -19.64 23.55
C PHE A 11 -32.30 -18.70 23.87
N GLN A 12 -32.02 -18.46 25.15
CA GLN A 12 -30.86 -17.67 25.58
C GLN A 12 -29.53 -18.37 25.28
N VAL A 13 -29.46 -19.70 25.44
CA VAL A 13 -28.27 -20.49 25.10
C VAL A 13 -28.04 -20.51 23.59
N GLU A 14 -29.12 -20.59 22.79
CA GLU A 14 -29.04 -20.56 21.34
C GLU A 14 -28.64 -19.16 20.81
N MET A 15 -29.17 -18.07 21.40
CA MET A 15 -28.69 -16.70 21.11
C MET A 15 -27.21 -16.53 21.45
N LYS A 16 -26.78 -17.00 22.63
CA LYS A 16 -25.39 -16.87 23.07
C LYS A 16 -24.43 -17.68 22.20
N ASN A 17 -24.84 -18.87 21.76
CA ASN A 17 -24.07 -19.69 20.81
C ASN A 17 -24.07 -19.09 19.39
N TYR A 18 -25.10 -18.35 18.99
CA TYR A 18 -25.12 -17.60 17.74
C TYR A 18 -24.22 -16.36 17.82
N GLU A 19 -24.19 -15.67 18.95
CA GLU A 19 -23.25 -14.57 19.22
C GLU A 19 -21.79 -15.05 19.36
N GLU A 20 -21.56 -16.24 19.93
CA GLU A 20 -20.23 -16.87 20.01
C GLU A 20 -19.79 -17.51 18.68
N GLY A 21 -20.71 -18.06 17.89
CA GLY A 21 -20.44 -18.66 16.58
C GLY A 21 -20.27 -17.62 15.46
N ASN A 22 -20.92 -16.45 15.60
CA ASN A 22 -20.74 -15.30 14.70
C ASN A 22 -19.68 -14.31 15.20
N LYS A 23 -18.88 -14.65 16.23
CA LYS A 23 -17.52 -14.14 16.38
C LYS A 23 -16.64 -14.72 15.27
N MET A 24 -16.97 -14.45 14.01
CA MET A 24 -15.87 -14.08 13.13
C MET A 24 -15.29 -12.83 13.78
N PRO A 25 -14.03 -12.82 14.23
CA PRO A 25 -13.39 -11.58 14.60
C PRO A 25 -13.33 -10.82 13.28
N TYR A 26 -14.39 -10.08 12.99
CA TYR A 26 -14.42 -9.10 11.95
C TYR A 26 -13.20 -8.27 12.29
N VAL A 27 -12.14 -8.44 11.51
CA VAL A 27 -11.31 -7.32 11.14
C VAL A 27 -12.35 -6.26 10.76
N THR A 28 -12.67 -5.39 11.71
CA THR A 28 -13.73 -4.39 11.57
C THR A 28 -13.38 -3.60 10.32
N SER A 29 -14.36 -3.01 9.64
CA SER A 29 -14.09 -2.26 8.38
C SER A 29 -12.85 -1.34 8.50
N TRP A 30 -12.66 -0.77 9.69
CA TRP A 30 -11.49 0.00 10.12
C TRP A 30 -10.17 -0.78 10.20
N GLU A 31 -10.16 -1.97 10.80
CA GLU A 31 -8.96 -2.83 10.83
C GLU A 31 -8.60 -3.32 9.41
N ARG A 32 -9.59 -3.61 8.54
CA ARG A 32 -9.32 -4.05 7.15
C ARG A 32 -8.72 -2.91 6.36
N PHE A 33 -9.30 -1.72 6.52
CA PHE A 33 -8.80 -0.50 5.93
C PHE A 33 -7.39 -0.14 6.44
N GLY A 34 -7.12 -0.35 7.73
CA GLY A 34 -5.79 -0.17 8.31
C GLY A 34 -4.75 -1.11 7.72
N ILE A 35 -5.09 -2.40 7.57
CA ILE A 35 -4.21 -3.41 6.94
C ILE A 35 -3.97 -3.07 5.47
N GLU A 36 -5.01 -2.76 4.70
CA GLU A 36 -4.91 -2.41 3.28
C GLU A 36 -4.05 -1.16 3.06
N LYS A 37 -4.25 -0.12 3.88
CA LYS A 37 -3.41 1.08 3.88
C LYS A 37 -1.96 0.76 4.23
N GLY A 38 -1.73 -0.07 5.24
CA GLY A 38 -0.38 -0.49 5.64
C GLY A 38 0.35 -1.25 4.54
N ILE A 39 -0.35 -2.17 3.86
CA ILE A 39 0.19 -2.91 2.71
C ILE A 39 0.52 -1.95 1.56
N THR A 40 -0.40 -1.05 1.23
CA THR A 40 -0.22 -0.09 0.13
C THR A 40 0.96 0.83 0.41
N ALA A 41 1.05 1.38 1.63
CA ALA A 41 2.18 2.21 2.05
C ALA A 41 3.51 1.44 1.99
N GLY A 42 3.53 0.18 2.42
CA GLY A 42 4.72 -0.68 2.34
C GLY A 42 5.16 -0.97 0.91
N ILE A 43 4.22 -1.18 -0.02
CA ILE A 43 4.51 -1.39 -1.44
C ILE A 43 5.15 -0.13 -2.05
N ILE A 44 4.58 1.05 -1.76
CA ILE A 44 5.09 2.32 -2.25
C ILE A 44 6.49 2.58 -1.69
N GLN A 45 6.68 2.42 -0.37
CA GLN A 45 7.97 2.63 0.28
C GLN A 45 9.05 1.71 -0.31
N ARG A 46 8.74 0.41 -0.44
CA ARG A 46 9.66 -0.55 -1.05
C ARG A 46 9.99 -0.22 -2.50
N GLY A 47 9.01 0.30 -3.26
CA GLY A 47 9.22 0.75 -4.63
C GLY A 47 10.23 1.90 -4.70
N ARG A 48 10.10 2.89 -3.80
CA ARG A 48 11.04 4.02 -3.69
C ARG A 48 12.44 3.56 -3.32
N GLU A 49 12.56 2.71 -2.30
CA GLU A 49 13.83 2.13 -1.86
C GLU A 49 14.52 1.36 -2.98
N ALA A 50 13.78 0.54 -3.74
CA ALA A 50 14.34 -0.23 -4.85
C ALA A 50 14.88 0.66 -5.97
N VAL A 51 14.20 1.76 -6.31
CA VAL A 51 14.69 2.71 -7.31
C VAL A 51 15.97 3.37 -6.83
N LEU A 52 16.01 3.83 -5.57
CA LEU A 52 17.18 4.46 -4.99
C LEU A 52 18.38 3.50 -4.91
N GLU A 53 18.16 2.25 -4.51
CA GLU A 53 19.21 1.22 -4.44
C GLU A 53 19.84 0.95 -5.81
N ILE A 54 19.02 0.88 -6.88
CA ILE A 54 19.55 0.68 -8.25
C ILE A 54 20.32 1.92 -8.70
N LEU A 55 19.80 3.12 -8.45
CA LEU A 55 20.51 4.36 -8.79
C LEU A 55 21.85 4.43 -8.04
N GLU A 56 21.86 4.10 -6.75
CA GLU A 56 23.08 4.09 -5.95
C GLU A 56 24.09 3.06 -6.45
N THR A 57 23.62 1.86 -6.78
CA THR A 57 24.45 0.77 -7.29
C THR A 57 25.05 1.09 -8.66
N ARG A 58 24.29 1.73 -9.57
CA ARG A 58 24.71 1.95 -10.96
C ARG A 58 25.41 3.28 -11.18
N LEU A 59 24.97 4.33 -10.50
CA LEU A 59 25.40 5.71 -10.74
C LEU A 59 26.21 6.28 -9.56
N GLY A 60 26.31 5.54 -8.44
CA GLY A 60 26.97 6.00 -7.23
C GLY A 60 26.07 6.93 -6.42
N THR A 61 26.65 7.92 -5.73
CA THR A 61 25.89 8.80 -4.82
C THR A 61 24.72 9.50 -5.52
N VAL A 62 23.50 9.19 -5.06
CA VAL A 62 22.26 9.78 -5.57
C VAL A 62 22.06 11.18 -4.96
N PRO A 63 21.79 12.22 -5.76
CA PRO A 63 21.49 13.56 -5.26
C PRO A 63 20.22 13.62 -4.41
N ASP A 64 20.21 14.42 -3.34
CA ASP A 64 19.03 14.67 -2.50
C ASP A 64 17.81 15.15 -3.30
N SER A 65 18.02 15.90 -4.38
CA SER A 65 16.94 16.36 -5.27
C SER A 65 16.18 15.19 -5.90
N ILE A 66 16.89 14.12 -6.29
CA ILE A 66 16.29 12.91 -6.88
C ILE A 66 15.57 12.11 -5.79
N VAL A 67 16.17 11.98 -4.61
CA VAL A 67 15.56 11.32 -3.45
C VAL A 67 14.24 12.00 -3.07
N ALA A 68 14.23 13.33 -2.98
CA ALA A 68 13.04 14.11 -2.67
C ALA A 68 11.95 13.94 -3.73
N THR A 69 12.31 13.85 -5.01
CA THR A 69 11.37 13.61 -6.11
C THR A 69 10.74 12.23 -6.00
N ILE A 70 11.55 11.18 -5.82
CA ILE A 70 11.07 9.79 -5.69
C ILE A 70 10.16 9.64 -4.46
N ASN A 71 10.50 10.31 -3.35
CA ASN A 71 9.70 10.28 -2.12
C ASN A 71 8.32 10.93 -2.24
N GLN A 72 8.08 11.75 -3.26
CA GLN A 72 6.76 12.31 -3.55
C GLN A 72 5.89 11.41 -4.44
N ILE A 73 6.46 10.34 -5.01
CA ILE A 73 5.72 9.44 -5.91
C ILE A 73 4.90 8.44 -5.10
N GLU A 74 3.58 8.54 -5.18
CA GLU A 74 2.64 7.60 -4.54
C GLU A 74 2.11 6.54 -5.52
N ASP A 75 2.35 6.73 -6.82
CA ASP A 75 1.91 5.80 -7.85
C ASP A 75 2.88 4.62 -8.00
N THR A 76 2.35 3.42 -7.76
CA THR A 76 3.15 2.18 -7.77
C THR A 76 3.58 1.79 -9.19
N ASP A 77 2.79 2.10 -10.21
CA ASP A 77 3.09 1.78 -11.61
C ASP A 77 4.15 2.72 -12.19
N LEU A 78 4.14 3.99 -11.79
CA LEU A 78 5.23 4.93 -12.03
C LEU A 78 6.52 4.43 -11.37
N LEU A 79 6.49 4.04 -10.09
CA LEU A 79 7.67 3.51 -9.40
C LEU A 79 8.23 2.25 -10.10
N LYS A 80 7.38 1.32 -10.55
CA LYS A 80 7.82 0.15 -11.34
C LYS A 80 8.44 0.55 -12.67
N THR A 81 7.89 1.56 -13.33
CA THR A 81 8.41 2.06 -14.61
C THR A 81 9.77 2.72 -14.41
N LEU A 82 9.90 3.57 -13.40
CA LEU A 82 11.16 4.19 -12.99
C LEU A 82 12.21 3.14 -12.64
N LEU A 83 11.82 2.10 -11.90
CA LEU A 83 12.71 0.99 -11.57
C LEU A 83 13.26 0.33 -12.82
N LYS A 84 12.40 -0.06 -13.78
CA LYS A 84 12.85 -0.66 -15.05
C LYS A 84 13.77 0.27 -15.83
N ARG A 85 13.48 1.57 -15.85
CA ARG A 85 14.26 2.58 -16.57
C ARG A 85 15.60 2.86 -15.90
N SER A 86 15.66 2.86 -14.57
CA SER A 86 16.90 3.06 -13.80
C SER A 86 17.99 2.03 -14.12
N ILE A 87 17.59 0.83 -14.56
CA ILE A 87 18.51 -0.22 -15.02
C ILE A 87 19.17 0.14 -16.37
N THR A 88 18.48 0.90 -17.22
CA THR A 88 18.94 1.24 -18.57
C THR A 88 19.65 2.59 -18.62
N ILE A 89 19.26 3.53 -17.76
CA ILE A 89 19.79 4.90 -17.74
C ILE A 89 21.26 4.92 -17.30
N GLY A 90 22.07 5.78 -17.94
CA GLY A 90 23.51 5.91 -17.69
C GLY A 90 23.92 7.11 -16.83
N SER A 91 22.99 8.00 -16.48
CA SER A 91 23.30 9.22 -15.72
C SER A 91 22.12 9.74 -14.89
N HIS A 92 22.44 10.44 -13.80
CA HIS A 92 21.46 11.13 -12.96
C HIS A 92 20.63 12.17 -13.73
N ALA A 93 21.25 12.89 -14.69
CA ALA A 93 20.56 13.91 -15.49
C ALA A 93 19.49 13.32 -16.42
N GLU A 94 19.77 12.15 -17.00
CA GLU A 94 18.80 11.42 -17.82
C GLU A 94 17.63 10.90 -16.97
N PHE A 95 17.92 10.45 -15.74
CA PHE A 95 16.89 10.02 -14.81
C PHE A 95 15.97 11.18 -14.41
N GLU A 96 16.52 12.36 -14.13
CA GLU A 96 15.73 13.55 -13.80
C GLU A 96 14.82 13.98 -14.98
N THR A 97 15.35 13.94 -16.20
CA THR A 97 14.57 14.22 -17.41
C THR A 97 13.43 13.22 -17.57
N LEU A 98 13.68 11.94 -17.31
CA LEU A 98 12.66 10.89 -17.37
C LEU A 98 11.58 11.09 -16.29
N CYS A 99 11.95 11.47 -15.08
CA CYS A 99 11.00 11.84 -14.04
C CYS A 99 10.12 13.00 -14.47
N GLN A 100 10.70 14.07 -15.04
CA GLN A 100 9.93 15.21 -15.54
C GLN A 100 8.97 14.82 -16.68
N GLN A 101 9.41 13.97 -17.61
CA GLN A 101 8.55 13.48 -18.71
C GLN A 101 7.38 12.66 -18.22
N LEU A 102 7.61 11.75 -17.26
CA LEU A 102 6.55 10.90 -16.70
C LEU A 102 5.57 11.69 -15.84
N LEU A 103 6.04 12.72 -15.13
CA LEU A 103 5.19 13.61 -14.33
C LEU A 103 4.38 14.57 -15.22
N ALA A 104 4.98 15.11 -16.29
CA ALA A 104 4.29 16.00 -17.23
C ALA A 104 3.31 15.25 -18.16
N GLY A 105 3.58 13.98 -18.47
CA GLY A 105 2.70 13.13 -19.31
C GLY A 105 1.38 12.74 -18.65
N GLY A 106 1.19 13.01 -17.36
CA GLY A 106 -0.06 12.75 -16.63
C GLY A 106 -1.14 13.83 -16.82
N GLU A 107 -0.82 14.98 -17.42
CA GLU A 107 -1.77 16.08 -17.64
C GLU A 107 -2.52 16.00 -18.98
N SER A 108 -2.49 14.85 -19.67
CA SER A 108 -3.17 14.66 -20.96
C SER A 108 -3.93 13.34 -21.01
N SER A 109 -4.99 13.21 -20.21
CA SER A 109 -6.09 12.29 -20.50
C SER A 109 -7.37 12.64 -19.76
#